data_AF-A0A832HWX1-F1
#
_entry.id   AF-A0A832HWX1-F1
#
_cell.length_a   1.000
_cell.length_b   1.000
_cell.length_c   1.000
_cell.angle_alpha   90.00
_cell.angle_beta   90.00
_cell.angle_gamma   90.00
#
_symmetry.space_group_name_H-M   'P 1'
#
loop_
_entity.id
_entity.type
_entity.pdbx_description
1 polymer ?
#
loop_
_entity_poly.entity_id
_entity_poly.type
_entity_poly.pdbx_seq_one_letter_code
_entity_poly.pdbx_strand_id
1 'polypeptide(L)'
;METNRIRNDALMAEKNRKEKTKVKVILDSNALFAPLQFKIDIFEELRNLLKANIEPILLPSVQRELEKLAEHGAPSMRKKAAYALQLAEKCKLIERSGDSISTDDDIVKFASKWKIPVFTNDRMLRRRLRNISVPVIYVRQKSRLEIDGRI
;
A
#
# COMPACT_ATOMS: atom_id res chain seq x y z
N MET A 1 11.28 26.87 -31.24
CA MET A 1 11.56 26.51 -29.82
C MET A 1 10.28 26.58 -28.97
N GLU A 2 9.38 27.53 -29.22
CA GLU A 2 8.06 27.66 -28.57
C GLU A 2 7.20 26.38 -28.55
N THR A 3 7.10 25.68 -29.69
CA THR A 3 6.16 24.55 -29.88
C THR A 3 6.49 23.33 -29.01
N ASN A 4 7.77 23.11 -28.71
CA ASN A 4 8.21 22.02 -27.84
C ASN A 4 7.94 22.33 -26.35
N ARG A 5 7.92 23.60 -25.97
CA ARG A 5 7.66 24.04 -24.59
C ARG A 5 6.18 23.87 -24.22
N ILE A 6 5.28 24.33 -25.09
CA ILE A 6 3.82 24.19 -24.92
C ILE A 6 3.41 22.71 -24.84
N ARG A 7 4.00 21.85 -25.69
CA ARG A 7 3.70 20.41 -25.70
C ARG A 7 4.17 19.72 -24.40
N ASN A 8 5.33 20.10 -23.87
CA ASN A 8 5.82 19.59 -22.59
C ASN A 8 4.97 20.05 -21.40
N ASP A 9 4.55 21.31 -21.37
CA ASP A 9 3.70 21.84 -20.29
C ASP A 9 2.33 21.15 -20.25
N ALA A 10 1.73 20.89 -21.42
CA ALA A 10 0.49 20.12 -21.54
C ALA A 10 0.65 18.67 -21.07
N LEU A 11 1.75 17.99 -21.47
CA LEU A 11 2.06 16.63 -21.02
C LEU A 11 2.27 16.55 -19.50
N MET A 12 2.95 17.53 -18.91
CA MET A 12 3.16 17.61 -17.45
C MET A 12 1.86 17.89 -16.70
N ALA A 13 1.00 18.77 -17.24
CA ALA A 13 -0.31 19.07 -16.65
C ALA A 13 -1.27 17.87 -16.74
N GLU A 14 -1.25 17.11 -17.83
CA GLU A 14 -2.04 15.89 -17.98
C GLU A 14 -1.54 14.78 -17.04
N LYS A 15 -0.21 14.60 -16.94
CA LYS A 15 0.41 13.68 -15.98
C LYS A 15 0.03 14.01 -14.54
N ASN A 16 0.15 15.28 -14.13
CA ASN A 16 -0.25 15.74 -12.79
C ASN A 16 -1.74 15.56 -12.51
N ARG A 17 -2.61 15.74 -13.53
CA ARG A 17 -4.04 15.44 -13.40
C ARG A 17 -4.28 13.94 -13.19
N LYS A 18 -3.64 13.08 -13.99
CA LYS A 18 -3.73 11.62 -13.85
C LYS A 18 -3.18 11.12 -12.50
N GLU A 19 -2.16 11.77 -11.95
CA GLU A 19 -1.67 11.47 -10.59
C GLU A 19 -2.67 11.90 -9.51
N LYS A 20 -3.37 13.03 -9.69
CA LYS A 20 -4.44 13.47 -8.76
C LYS A 20 -5.69 12.59 -8.78
N THR A 21 -5.91 11.80 -9.84
CA THR A 21 -7.08 10.92 -9.97
C THR A 21 -6.89 9.51 -9.41
N LYS A 22 -5.70 9.16 -8.88
CA LYS A 22 -5.44 7.83 -8.34
C LYS A 22 -5.91 7.71 -6.89
N VAL A 23 -6.54 6.58 -6.56
CA VAL A 23 -6.87 6.24 -5.18
C VAL A 23 -5.61 5.71 -4.49
N LYS A 24 -5.18 6.40 -3.44
CA LYS A 24 -4.04 5.96 -2.62
C LYS A 24 -4.48 4.81 -1.71
N VAL A 25 -3.61 3.81 -1.55
CA VAL A 25 -3.85 2.68 -0.62
C VAL A 25 -2.54 2.36 0.08
N ILE A 26 -2.52 2.37 1.41
CA ILE A 26 -1.34 1.96 2.18
C ILE A 26 -1.27 0.44 2.20
N LEU A 27 -0.13 -0.14 1.83
CA LEU A 27 0.11 -1.59 1.92
C LEU A 27 0.95 -1.91 3.17
N ASP A 28 0.41 -2.79 4.00
CA ASP A 28 1.11 -3.41 5.11
C ASP A 28 1.93 -4.63 4.65
N SER A 29 2.95 -5.04 5.42
CA SER A 29 3.77 -6.24 5.18
C SER A 29 2.90 -7.47 4.94
N ASN A 30 1.84 -7.65 5.73
CA ASN A 30 0.90 -8.77 5.59
C ASN A 30 0.20 -8.79 4.23
N ALA A 31 -0.20 -7.63 3.71
CA ALA A 31 -0.82 -7.54 2.38
C ALA A 31 0.15 -7.96 1.27
N LEU A 32 1.43 -7.63 1.39
CA LEU A 32 2.47 -8.01 0.42
C LEU A 32 2.81 -9.52 0.45
N PHE A 33 2.46 -10.24 1.51
CA PHE A 33 2.53 -11.70 1.53
C PHE A 33 1.31 -12.40 0.89
N ALA A 34 0.20 -11.67 0.71
CA ALA A 34 -1.05 -12.24 0.21
C ALA A 34 -0.93 -12.92 -1.16
N PRO A 35 -0.15 -12.41 -2.15
CA PRO A 35 0.01 -13.09 -3.44
C PRO A 35 0.60 -14.50 -3.32
N LEU A 36 1.59 -14.71 -2.46
CA LEU A 36 2.16 -16.05 -2.24
C LEU A 36 1.21 -16.94 -1.44
N GLN A 37 0.51 -16.38 -0.45
CA GLN A 37 -0.34 -17.15 0.44
C GLN A 37 -1.66 -17.58 -0.22
N PHE A 38 -2.24 -16.73 -1.05
CA PHE A 38 -3.58 -16.89 -1.61
C PHE A 38 -3.61 -16.99 -3.14
N LYS A 39 -2.45 -16.86 -3.81
CA LYS A 39 -2.33 -16.91 -5.28
C LYS A 39 -3.21 -15.86 -5.98
N ILE A 40 -3.22 -14.64 -5.43
CA ILE A 40 -3.98 -13.50 -5.97
C ILE A 40 -3.04 -12.40 -6.45
N ASP A 41 -3.41 -11.70 -7.52
CA ASP A 41 -2.77 -10.44 -7.89
C ASP A 41 -3.42 -9.30 -7.10
N ILE A 42 -2.75 -8.87 -6.02
CA ILE A 42 -3.29 -7.82 -5.14
C ILE A 42 -3.47 -6.48 -5.84
N PHE A 43 -2.67 -6.15 -6.86
CA PHE A 43 -2.75 -4.85 -7.50
C PHE A 43 -3.93 -4.80 -8.47
N GLU A 44 -4.16 -5.88 -9.22
CA GLU A 44 -5.37 -6.01 -10.05
C GLU A 44 -6.63 -6.10 -9.19
N GLU A 45 -6.61 -6.89 -8.12
CA GLU A 45 -7.77 -7.01 -7.22
C GLU A 45 -8.11 -5.66 -6.55
N LEU A 46 -7.12 -4.85 -6.18
CA LEU A 46 -7.37 -3.50 -5.68
C LEU A 46 -8.02 -2.59 -6.73
N ARG A 47 -7.55 -2.64 -7.99
CA ARG A 47 -8.16 -1.89 -9.10
C ARG A 47 -9.62 -2.32 -9.32
N ASN A 48 -9.88 -3.63 -9.30
CA ASN A 48 -11.22 -4.20 -9.46
C ASN A 48 -12.16 -3.78 -8.34
N LEU A 49 -11.70 -3.86 -7.08
CA LEU A 49 -12.48 -3.48 -5.90
C LEU A 49 -12.83 -1.98 -5.91
N LEU A 50 -11.85 -1.13 -6.22
CA LEU A 50 -11.99 0.32 -6.14
C LEU A 50 -12.55 0.96 -7.41
N LYS A 51 -12.63 0.20 -8.51
CA LYS A 51 -13.03 0.67 -9.85
C LYS A 51 -12.26 1.91 -10.29
N ALA A 52 -10.99 1.99 -9.92
CA ALA A 52 -10.14 3.16 -10.13
C ALA A 52 -8.67 2.76 -10.27
N ASN A 53 -7.89 3.65 -10.89
CA ASN A 53 -6.43 3.54 -10.85
C ASN A 53 -5.94 3.76 -9.42
N ILE A 54 -4.97 2.96 -9.00
CA ILE A 54 -4.42 3.02 -7.64
C ILE A 54 -3.01 3.62 -7.63
N GLU A 55 -2.67 4.25 -6.51
CA GLU A 55 -1.30 4.59 -6.13
C GLU A 55 -1.00 3.84 -4.82
N PRO A 56 -0.41 2.62 -4.89
CA PRO A 56 -0.03 1.88 -3.68
C PRO A 56 1.08 2.63 -2.94
N ILE A 57 0.89 2.84 -1.65
CA ILE A 57 1.78 3.59 -0.76
C ILE A 57 2.49 2.61 0.16
N LEU A 58 3.82 2.73 0.26
CA LEU A 58 4.63 1.98 1.20
C LEU A 58 5.23 2.94 2.23
N LEU A 59 5.13 2.57 3.51
CA LEU A 59 5.78 3.31 4.58
C LEU A 59 7.22 2.78 4.79
N PRO A 60 8.19 3.65 5.11
CA PRO A 60 9.55 3.21 5.43
C PRO A 60 9.65 2.25 6.63
N SER A 61 8.68 2.29 7.55
CA SER A 61 8.57 1.33 8.66
C SER A 61 8.27 -0.09 8.16
N VAL A 62 7.31 -0.23 7.24
CA VAL A 62 6.96 -1.49 6.57
C VAL A 62 8.14 -2.02 5.75
N GLN A 63 8.79 -1.16 4.96
CA GLN A 63 9.96 -1.56 4.18
C GLN A 63 11.09 -2.13 5.05
N ARG A 64 11.48 -1.40 6.11
CA ARG A 64 12.54 -1.85 7.03
C ARG A 64 12.21 -3.16 7.72
N GLU A 65 10.94 -3.40 8.05
CA GLU A 65 10.51 -4.68 8.60
C GLU A 65 10.70 -5.82 7.61
N LEU A 66 10.30 -5.61 6.34
CA LEU A 66 10.52 -6.60 5.27
C LEU A 66 12.00 -6.86 5.01
N GLU A 67 12.84 -5.82 4.99
CA GLU A 67 14.31 -5.94 4.85
C GLU A 67 14.88 -6.80 5.98
N LYS A 68 14.53 -6.49 7.24
CA LYS A 68 14.94 -7.29 8.40
C LYS A 68 14.51 -8.76 8.29
N LEU A 69 13.28 -9.01 7.84
CA LEU A 69 12.77 -10.37 7.64
C LEU A 69 13.50 -11.11 6.50
N ALA A 70 13.89 -10.40 5.44
CA ALA A 70 14.64 -10.95 4.32
C ALA A 70 16.08 -11.34 4.71
N GLU A 71 16.70 -10.57 5.60
CA GLU A 71 18.06 -10.80 6.08
C GLU A 71 18.13 -11.84 7.20
N HIS A 72 17.30 -11.68 8.23
CA HIS A 72 17.44 -12.38 9.52
C HIS A 72 16.33 -13.40 9.79
N GLY A 73 15.31 -13.49 8.92
CA GLY A 73 14.20 -14.42 9.11
C GLY A 73 14.60 -15.90 8.99
N ALA A 74 13.69 -16.79 9.39
CA ALA A 74 13.82 -18.21 9.07
C ALA A 74 13.91 -18.43 7.55
N PRO A 75 14.55 -19.50 7.04
CA PRO A 75 14.78 -19.69 5.60
C PRO A 75 13.53 -19.56 4.72
N SER A 76 12.38 -20.07 5.17
CA SER A 76 11.10 -19.95 4.45
C SER A 76 10.56 -18.52 4.46
N MET A 77 10.75 -17.77 5.55
CA MET A 77 10.34 -16.38 5.68
C MET A 77 11.23 -15.44 4.87
N ARG A 78 12.54 -15.67 4.81
CA ARG A 78 13.46 -14.85 3.98
C ARG A 78 13.04 -14.83 2.52
N LYS A 79 12.68 -16.00 1.96
CA LYS A 79 12.18 -16.10 0.58
C LYS A 79 10.89 -15.32 0.37
N LYS A 80 9.95 -15.39 1.33
CA LYS A 80 8.69 -14.63 1.26
C LYS A 80 8.93 -13.13 1.36
N ALA A 81 9.81 -12.70 2.26
CA ALA A 81 10.17 -11.29 2.45
C ALA A 81 10.89 -10.70 1.24
N ALA A 82 11.83 -11.44 0.63
CA ALA A 82 12.46 -11.03 -0.63
C ALA A 82 11.44 -10.81 -1.76
N TYR A 83 10.48 -11.72 -1.90
CA TYR A 83 9.39 -11.54 -2.87
C TYR A 83 8.48 -10.35 -2.52
N ALA A 84 8.17 -10.14 -1.24
CA ALA A 84 7.38 -9.00 -0.79
C ALA A 84 8.10 -7.67 -1.08
N LEU A 85 9.43 -7.61 -0.93
CA LEU A 85 10.24 -6.44 -1.30
C LEU A 85 10.17 -6.16 -2.80
N GLN A 86 10.25 -7.19 -3.66
CA GLN A 86 10.07 -7.02 -5.10
C GLN A 86 8.68 -6.47 -5.47
N LEU A 87 7.63 -6.88 -4.75
CA LEU A 87 6.31 -6.28 -4.92
C LEU A 87 6.26 -4.83 -4.42
N ALA A 88 6.97 -4.55 -3.33
CA ALA A 88 7.04 -3.25 -2.71
C ALA A 88 7.69 -2.19 -3.62
N GLU A 89 8.56 -2.59 -4.57
CA GLU A 89 9.11 -1.70 -5.61
C GLU A 89 8.03 -1.07 -6.51
N LYS A 90 6.86 -1.71 -6.63
CA LYS A 90 5.70 -1.14 -7.37
C LYS A 90 4.96 -0.08 -6.56
N CYS A 91 5.31 0.09 -5.29
CA CYS A 91 4.69 1.05 -4.40
C CYS A 91 5.47 2.35 -4.37
N LYS A 92 4.75 3.45 -4.17
CA LYS A 92 5.36 4.74 -3.86
C LYS A 92 5.81 4.73 -2.41
N LEU A 93 7.12 4.61 -2.22
CA LEU A 93 7.74 4.84 -0.92
C LEU A 93 7.58 6.31 -0.55
N ILE A 94 7.01 6.58 0.62
CA ILE A 94 6.89 7.95 1.11
C ILE A 94 8.10 8.33 1.95
N GLU A 95 8.59 9.55 1.75
CA GLU A 95 9.60 10.14 2.61
C GLU A 95 8.96 10.55 3.93
N ARG A 96 9.41 9.92 5.02
CA ARG A 96 9.06 10.35 6.37
C ARG A 96 10.16 9.99 7.35
N SER A 97 10.44 10.94 8.24
CA SER A 97 11.04 10.68 9.54
C SER A 97 9.91 10.34 10.51
N GLY A 98 10.05 9.25 11.25
CA GLY A 98 8.98 8.76 12.10
C GLY A 98 9.49 8.15 13.40
N ASP A 99 9.12 8.79 14.51
CA ASP A 99 9.35 8.34 15.90
C ASP A 99 8.25 7.38 16.38
N SER A 100 7.63 6.64 15.46
CA SER A 100 6.53 5.72 15.78
C SER A 100 7.07 4.50 16.54
N ILE A 101 6.38 4.11 17.61
CA ILE A 101 6.78 3.01 18.52
C ILE A 101 6.79 1.66 17.77
N SER A 102 5.88 1.48 16.82
CA SER A 102 5.77 0.28 15.99
C SER A 102 5.35 0.61 14.54
N THR A 103 5.51 -0.35 13.62
CA THR A 103 5.02 -0.27 12.24
C THR A 103 3.51 -0.04 12.20
N ASP A 104 2.74 -0.80 12.99
CA ASP A 104 1.28 -0.64 13.09
C ASP A 104 0.88 0.77 13.56
N ASP A 105 1.57 1.32 14.56
CA ASP A 105 1.30 2.69 15.03
C ASP A 105 1.60 3.72 13.94
N ASP A 106 2.65 3.49 13.16
CA ASP A 106 3.04 4.34 12.05
C ASP A 106 2.00 4.34 10.91
N ILE A 107 1.45 3.16 10.61
CA ILE A 107 0.33 2.97 9.67
C ILE A 107 -0.90 3.71 10.18
N VAL A 108 -1.32 3.46 11.42
CA VAL A 108 -2.52 4.07 12.01
C VAL A 108 -2.42 5.60 12.00
N LYS A 109 -1.29 6.16 12.46
CA LYS A 109 -1.06 7.60 12.51
C LYS A 109 -1.12 8.24 11.13
N PHE A 110 -0.49 7.61 10.14
CA PHE A 110 -0.43 8.13 8.78
C PHE A 110 -1.77 8.03 8.06
N ALA A 111 -2.39 6.85 8.09
CA ALA A 111 -3.67 6.59 7.47
C ALA A 111 -4.77 7.50 8.04
N SER A 112 -4.77 7.73 9.36
CA SER A 112 -5.72 8.63 10.01
C SER A 112 -5.55 10.08 9.59
N LYS A 113 -4.29 10.57 9.52
CA LYS A 113 -3.98 11.95 9.16
C LYS A 113 -4.40 12.28 7.73
N TRP A 114 -4.19 11.36 6.81
CA TRP A 114 -4.43 11.57 5.37
C TRP A 114 -5.71 10.94 4.85
N LYS A 115 -6.47 10.24 5.70
CA LYS A 115 -7.69 9.50 5.35
C LYS A 115 -7.48 8.53 4.18
N ILE A 116 -6.35 7.83 4.21
CA ILE A 116 -5.98 6.86 3.16
C ILE A 116 -6.40 5.45 3.63
N PRO A 117 -7.09 4.66 2.81
CA PRO A 117 -7.42 3.28 3.13
C PRO A 117 -6.15 2.43 3.31
N VAL A 118 -6.22 1.44 4.20
CA VAL A 118 -5.12 0.51 4.46
C VAL A 118 -5.50 -0.88 3.98
N PHE A 119 -4.60 -1.57 3.28
CA PHE A 119 -4.71 -3.00 3.03
C PHE A 119 -3.88 -3.76 4.07
N THR A 120 -4.56 -4.49 4.95
CA THR A 120 -3.95 -5.44 5.90
C THR A 120 -4.90 -6.60 6.22
N ASN A 121 -4.36 -7.79 6.40
CA ASN A 121 -5.12 -8.93 6.94
C ASN A 121 -4.98 -9.09 8.46
N ASP A 122 -4.19 -8.24 9.13
CA ASP A 122 -4.06 -8.30 10.59
C ASP A 122 -5.36 -7.87 11.28
N ARG A 123 -5.95 -8.77 12.05
CA ARG A 123 -7.26 -8.53 12.69
C ARG A 123 -7.22 -7.40 13.71
N MET A 124 -6.12 -7.23 14.44
CA MET A 124 -5.97 -6.19 15.46
C MET A 124 -5.81 -4.82 14.80
N LEU A 125 -4.94 -4.70 13.80
CA LEU A 125 -4.74 -3.48 13.03
C LEU A 125 -6.04 -3.06 12.31
N ARG A 126 -6.73 -4.02 11.68
CA ARG A 126 -8.08 -3.79 11.10
C ARG A 126 -9.06 -3.19 12.12
N ARG A 127 -9.11 -3.73 13.34
CA ARG A 127 -9.99 -3.21 14.40
C ARG A 127 -9.60 -1.78 14.78
N ARG A 128 -8.30 -1.52 14.97
CA ARG A 128 -7.77 -0.20 15.35
C ARG A 128 -8.11 0.87 14.31
N LEU A 129 -7.93 0.58 13.03
CA LEU A 129 -8.22 1.50 11.92
C LEU A 129 -9.72 1.80 11.80
N ARG A 130 -10.58 0.78 11.94
CA ARG A 130 -12.04 0.97 11.90
C ARG A 130 -12.55 1.84 13.05
N ASN A 131 -11.98 1.70 14.24
CA ASN A 131 -12.37 2.51 15.40
C ASN A 131 -12.09 4.01 15.21
N ILE A 132 -11.22 4.36 14.25
CA ILE A 132 -10.90 5.75 13.89
C ILE A 132 -11.41 6.12 12.49
N SER A 133 -12.35 5.35 11.96
CA SER A 133 -13.01 5.56 10.67
C SER A 133 -12.06 5.60 9.47
N VAL A 134 -10.94 4.87 9.55
CA VAL A 134 -10.07 4.63 8.39
C VAL A 134 -10.56 3.37 7.67
N PRO A 135 -10.84 3.43 6.35
CA PRO A 135 -11.29 2.26 5.61
C PRO A 135 -10.19 1.20 5.52
N VAL A 136 -10.59 -0.07 5.56
CA VAL A 136 -9.64 -1.18 5.55
C VAL A 136 -10.02 -2.20 4.49
N ILE A 137 -9.05 -2.51 3.64
CA ILE A 137 -9.12 -3.54 2.61
C ILE A 137 -8.45 -4.80 3.14
N TYR A 138 -9.01 -5.98 2.86
CA TYR A 138 -8.48 -7.26 3.33
C TYR A 138 -8.87 -8.40 2.38
N VAL A 139 -8.11 -9.50 2.42
CA VAL A 139 -8.44 -10.72 1.70
C VAL A 139 -9.59 -11.43 2.40
N ARG A 140 -10.66 -11.70 1.66
CA ARG A 140 -11.81 -12.47 2.10
C ARG A 140 -11.90 -13.79 1.35
N GLN A 141 -12.32 -14.84 2.06
CA GLN A 141 -12.48 -16.19 1.51
C GLN A 141 -11.22 -16.73 0.79
N LYS A 142 -10.04 -16.20 1.12
CA LYS A 142 -8.74 -16.58 0.55
C LYS A 142 -8.62 -16.40 -0.97
N SER A 143 -9.48 -15.58 -1.60
CA SER A 143 -9.52 -15.48 -3.06
C SER A 143 -9.85 -14.10 -3.62
N ARG A 144 -10.44 -13.19 -2.83
CA ARG A 144 -10.85 -11.86 -3.29
C ARG A 144 -10.60 -10.80 -2.24
N LEU A 145 -10.57 -9.54 -2.64
CA LEU A 145 -10.53 -8.41 -1.70
C LEU A 145 -11.93 -7.94 -1.32
N GLU A 146 -12.07 -7.47 -0.08
CA GLU A 146 -13.25 -6.76 0.43
C GLU A 146 -12.80 -5.51 1.17
N ILE A 147 -13.67 -4.50 1.22
CA ILE A 147 -13.46 -3.27 1.96
C ILE A 147 -14.48 -3.11 3.09
N ASP A 148 -14.00 -2.68 4.25
CA ASP A 148 -14.80 -2.25 5.39
C ASP A 148 -14.54 -0.74 5.63
N GLY A 149 -15.58 0.08 5.48
CA GLY A 149 -15.51 1.54 5.50
C GLY A 149 -15.93 2.20 4.18
N ARG A 150 -16.00 3.54 4.15
CA ARG A 150 -16.34 4.33 2.95
C ARG A 150 -15.10 5.04 2.43
N ILE A 151 -14.87 4.97 1.12
CA ILE A 151 -13.82 5.71 0.39
C ILE A 151 -14.40 6.97 -0.21
#